data_AF-A0A9P8PNG7-F1
#
_entry.id   AF-A0A9P8PNG7-F1
#
_cell.length_a   1.000
_cell.length_b   1.000
_cell.length_c   1.000
_cell.angle_alpha   90.00
_cell.angle_beta   90.00
_cell.angle_gamma   90.00
#
_symmetry.space_group_name_H-M   'P 1'
#
loop_
_entity.id
_entity.type
_entity.pdbx_description
1 polymer ?
#
loop_
_entity_poly.entity_id
_entity_poly.type
_entity_poly.pdbx_seq_one_letter_code
_entity_poly.pdbx_strand_id
1 'polypeptide(L)'
;MDSLRAPVEEPLNLNSNADKKKIKFDDDVQTQTSKPREDISEETMIIATILQYFVTPPYLVKTIFKQKFFKNFRYAKNLPKLSTLPFMATSVHARFREGLTVRMGKISKPLNKSKNHQPLKNTRYVNIGYQKYLELQGQQVPTNVRVTVDTETKKVVSPLEAYKEQVGAKSSYGYHVRIAKTFSSIFTESSYKDGYSQSIYINSGDYFHKDVKLDLPSFELKNGNANLLLLLCKFNDLDYAFQQDRKNLGGIEKVEEFLDSIVEIPEGVRVEDACLIALTKISNS
;
A
#
# COMPACT_ATOMS: atom_id res chain seq x y z
N MET A 1 -14.81 19.06 72.06
CA MET A 1 -13.41 19.52 72.01
C MET A 1 -12.69 18.66 70.99
N ASP A 2 -12.29 19.08 69.80
CA ASP A 2 -12.61 20.23 68.96
C ASP A 2 -12.32 19.74 67.54
N SER A 3 -13.25 19.98 66.63
CA SER A 3 -13.09 19.75 65.19
C SER A 3 -12.56 21.05 64.57
N LEU A 4 -11.36 21.01 64.00
CA LEU A 4 -10.77 22.14 63.27
C LEU A 4 -10.15 21.59 61.98
N ARG A 5 -10.85 21.73 60.85
CA ARG A 5 -10.73 22.85 59.88
C ARG A 5 -9.31 22.98 59.31
N ALA A 6 -9.19 22.71 58.02
CA ALA A 6 -8.06 23.13 57.20
C ALA A 6 -8.00 24.66 57.10
N PRO A 7 -6.80 25.25 56.95
CA PRO A 7 -6.66 26.60 56.43
C PRO A 7 -6.21 26.61 54.97
N VAL A 8 -6.87 27.50 54.25
CA VAL A 8 -6.60 28.05 52.92
C VAL A 8 -5.34 28.91 52.97
N GLU A 9 -4.45 28.80 51.99
CA GLU A 9 -3.57 29.90 51.58
C GLU A 9 -3.42 29.95 50.06
N GLU A 10 -4.03 30.97 49.47
CA GLU A 10 -3.56 31.70 48.29
C GLU A 10 -3.50 33.18 48.71
N PRO A 11 -2.81 34.09 48.00
CA PRO A 11 -1.99 33.91 46.80
C PRO A 11 -0.63 34.65 46.91
N LEU A 12 0.24 34.56 45.90
CA LEU A 12 1.00 35.72 45.42
C LEU A 12 1.59 35.48 44.04
N ASN A 13 1.17 36.36 43.14
CA ASN A 13 1.44 36.43 41.72
C ASN A 13 2.74 37.20 41.48
N LEU A 14 3.72 36.60 40.81
CA LEU A 14 4.94 37.28 40.37
C LEU A 14 5.19 36.99 38.88
N ASN A 15 4.60 37.85 38.05
CA ASN A 15 5.08 38.11 36.70
C ASN A 15 6.00 39.33 36.74
N SER A 16 7.30 39.12 36.61
CA SER A 16 8.20 40.13 36.02
C SER A 16 9.40 39.44 35.36
N ASN A 17 9.40 39.49 34.03
CA ASN A 17 10.54 39.18 33.18
C ASN A 17 11.59 40.30 33.29
N ALA A 18 12.79 39.99 33.77
CA ALA A 18 14.02 40.66 33.31
C ALA A 18 15.28 39.81 33.64
N ASP A 19 16.08 39.60 32.59
CA ASP A 19 17.54 39.36 32.61
C ASP A 19 18.14 37.98 32.93
N LYS A 20 18.14 37.16 31.86
CA LYS A 20 19.24 36.35 31.32
C LYS A 20 20.50 36.19 32.20
N LYS A 21 20.62 35.03 32.84
CA LYS A 21 21.89 34.28 32.93
C LYS A 21 21.69 32.92 32.26
N LYS A 22 22.44 32.69 31.17
CA LYS A 22 22.52 31.39 30.49
C LYS A 22 23.22 30.40 31.42
N ILE A 23 22.47 29.46 31.97
CA ILE A 23 23.04 28.29 32.63
C ILE A 23 23.14 27.21 31.55
N LYS A 24 24.36 26.90 31.14
CA LYS A 24 24.68 25.73 30.32
C LYS A 24 24.65 24.51 31.25
N PHE A 25 23.72 23.61 31.00
CA PHE A 25 23.85 22.22 31.48
C PHE A 25 24.27 21.40 30.25
N ASP A 26 25.56 21.06 30.19
CA ASP A 26 26.05 19.94 29.38
C ASP A 26 25.65 18.67 30.13
N ASP A 27 24.51 18.09 29.76
CA ASP A 27 24.22 16.70 30.05
C ASP A 27 24.19 15.96 28.71
N ASP A 28 25.38 15.48 28.34
CA ASP A 28 25.61 14.43 27.35
C ASP A 28 24.89 13.15 27.80
N VAL A 29 23.60 13.07 27.49
CA VAL A 29 22.92 11.79 27.32
C VAL A 29 22.13 11.87 26.03
N GLN A 30 22.82 11.63 24.91
CA GLN A 30 22.16 11.19 23.70
C GLN A 30 21.55 9.82 23.94
N THR A 31 20.35 9.76 24.52
CA THR A 31 19.51 8.59 24.43
C THR A 31 19.01 8.51 22.98
N GLN A 32 19.87 7.99 22.10
CA GLN A 32 19.48 7.53 20.77
C GLN A 32 18.54 6.32 20.95
N THR A 33 17.29 6.60 21.28
CA THR A 33 16.19 5.67 21.01
C THR A 33 15.65 5.92 19.60
N SER A 34 16.55 5.94 18.62
CA SER A 34 16.17 5.61 17.25
C SER A 34 16.00 4.10 17.19
N LYS A 35 14.77 3.62 17.41
CA LYS A 35 14.37 2.35 16.77
C LYS A 35 14.80 2.47 15.31
N PRO A 36 15.59 1.54 14.74
CA PRO A 36 15.82 1.57 13.31
C PRO A 36 14.44 1.42 12.68
N ARG A 37 13.93 2.49 12.07
CA ARG A 37 12.92 2.29 11.04
C ARG A 37 13.69 1.53 9.98
N GLU A 38 13.36 0.26 9.79
CA GLU A 38 13.83 -0.47 8.62
C GLU A 38 13.38 0.35 7.41
N ASP A 39 14.34 1.09 6.85
CA ASP A 39 14.11 1.93 5.70
C ASP A 39 13.88 1.00 4.52
N ILE A 40 12.75 1.17 3.85
CA ILE A 40 12.41 0.41 2.64
C ILE A 40 13.48 0.71 1.59
N SER A 41 14.09 -0.33 1.02
CA SER A 41 15.15 -0.18 0.02
C SER A 41 14.70 0.65 -1.19
N GLU A 42 15.65 1.35 -1.81
CA GLU A 42 15.35 2.19 -2.98
C GLU A 42 14.80 1.33 -4.14
N GLU A 43 15.32 0.12 -4.32
CA GLU A 43 14.87 -0.84 -5.34
C GLU A 43 13.41 -1.25 -5.12
N THR A 44 13.05 -1.57 -3.88
CA THR A 44 11.66 -1.90 -3.51
C THR A 44 10.74 -0.72 -3.81
N MET A 45 11.16 0.49 -3.44
CA MET A 45 10.40 1.71 -3.72
C MET A 45 10.27 1.98 -5.21
N ILE A 46 11.31 1.71 -6.02
CA ILE A 46 11.27 1.86 -7.48
C ILE A 46 10.24 0.91 -8.08
N ILE A 47 10.31 -0.39 -7.76
CA ILE A 47 9.39 -1.41 -8.28
C ILE A 47 7.95 -1.05 -7.88
N ALA A 48 7.70 -0.79 -6.60
CA ALA A 48 6.36 -0.45 -6.12
C ALA A 48 5.81 0.81 -6.81
N THR A 49 6.65 1.82 -7.03
CA THR A 49 6.28 3.06 -7.71
C THR A 49 5.95 2.83 -9.19
N ILE A 50 6.73 2.00 -9.89
CA ILE A 50 6.49 1.65 -11.30
C ILE A 50 5.20 0.83 -11.44
N LEU A 51 4.99 -0.18 -10.59
CA LEU A 51 3.76 -0.98 -10.59
C LEU A 51 2.53 -0.10 -10.31
N GLN A 52 2.60 0.78 -9.33
CA GLN A 52 1.52 1.73 -9.02
C GLN A 52 1.26 2.67 -10.21
N TYR A 53 2.29 3.06 -10.96
CA TYR A 53 2.15 3.93 -12.12
C TYR A 53 1.33 3.29 -13.24
N PHE A 54 1.49 1.99 -13.50
CA PHE A 54 0.76 1.30 -14.57
C PHE A 54 -0.73 1.14 -14.30
N VAL A 55 -1.15 1.00 -13.04
CA VAL A 55 -2.57 0.93 -12.64
C VAL A 55 -3.19 2.31 -12.36
N THR A 56 -2.42 3.39 -12.43
CA THR A 56 -2.91 4.75 -12.17
C THR A 56 -3.37 5.44 -13.45
N PRO A 57 -4.63 5.94 -13.53
CA PRO A 57 -5.12 6.70 -14.66
C PRO A 57 -4.21 7.91 -14.99
N PRO A 58 -3.92 8.21 -16.26
CA PRO A 58 -2.99 9.26 -16.65
C PRO A 58 -3.28 10.63 -16.01
N TYR A 59 -4.55 10.98 -15.86
CA TYR A 59 -4.99 12.25 -15.28
C TYR A 59 -4.76 12.36 -13.76
N LEU A 60 -4.49 11.26 -13.05
CA LEU A 60 -4.18 11.25 -11.61
C LEU A 60 -2.69 11.18 -11.30
N VAL A 61 -1.83 10.86 -12.27
CA VAL A 61 -0.39 10.64 -12.05
C VAL A 61 0.26 11.82 -11.32
N LYS A 62 -0.01 13.06 -11.77
CA LYS A 62 0.57 14.26 -11.16
C LYS A 62 0.07 14.54 -9.73
N THR A 63 -1.11 14.03 -9.39
CA THR A 63 -1.73 14.21 -8.07
C THR A 63 -1.24 13.15 -7.08
N ILE A 64 -1.08 11.91 -7.55
CA ILE A 64 -0.71 10.76 -6.71
C ILE A 64 0.80 10.73 -6.44
N PHE A 65 1.63 10.98 -7.46
CA PHE A 65 3.07 10.82 -7.34
C PHE A 65 3.76 12.14 -7.00
N LYS A 66 4.66 12.10 -6.00
CA LYS A 66 5.57 13.20 -5.71
C LYS A 66 6.56 13.37 -6.86
N GLN A 67 6.94 14.61 -7.17
CA GLN A 67 7.87 14.93 -8.27
C GLN A 67 9.19 14.14 -8.21
N LYS A 68 9.72 13.88 -7.00
CA LYS A 68 10.96 13.10 -6.82
C LYS A 68 10.92 11.70 -7.45
N PHE A 69 9.74 11.12 -7.63
CA PHE A 69 9.55 9.81 -8.22
C PHE A 69 9.43 9.83 -9.74
N PHE A 70 9.30 11.01 -10.37
CA PHE A 70 9.07 11.10 -11.82
C PHE A 70 10.26 10.62 -12.64
N LYS A 71 11.47 10.64 -12.06
CA LYS A 71 12.67 10.05 -12.68
C LYS A 71 12.48 8.55 -12.95
N ASN A 72 11.74 7.85 -12.11
CA ASN A 72 11.46 6.41 -12.25
C ASN A 72 10.55 6.13 -13.46
N PHE A 73 9.81 7.14 -13.95
CA PHE A 73 8.89 7.00 -15.08
C PHE A 73 9.52 7.34 -16.44
N ARG A 74 10.82 7.65 -16.49
CA ARG A 74 11.52 8.05 -17.73
C ARG A 74 11.26 7.06 -18.87
N TYR A 75 11.36 5.77 -18.59
CA TYR A 75 11.11 4.69 -19.55
C TYR A 75 9.68 4.14 -19.45
N ALA A 76 9.15 3.99 -18.23
CA ALA A 76 7.82 3.43 -18.00
C ALA A 76 6.70 4.19 -18.72
N LYS A 77 6.85 5.50 -18.93
CA LYS A 77 5.87 6.32 -19.66
C LYS A 77 5.72 5.96 -21.13
N ASN A 78 6.70 5.27 -21.72
CA ASN A 78 6.69 4.86 -23.12
C ASN A 78 6.12 3.44 -23.30
N LEU A 79 5.93 2.70 -22.21
CA LEU A 79 5.32 1.38 -22.23
C LEU A 79 3.79 1.49 -22.29
N PRO A 80 3.10 0.52 -22.92
CA PRO A 80 1.65 0.52 -22.96
C PRO A 80 1.07 0.49 -21.55
N LYS A 81 0.06 1.32 -21.32
CA LYS A 81 -0.77 1.21 -20.12
C LYS A 81 -1.64 -0.05 -20.19
N LEU A 82 -2.16 -0.45 -19.03
CA LEU A 82 -3.09 -1.57 -18.91
C LEU A 82 -4.46 -1.16 -19.49
N SER A 83 -4.55 -1.09 -20.83
CA SER A 83 -5.73 -0.62 -21.56
C SER A 83 -6.95 -1.52 -21.38
N THR A 84 -6.76 -2.74 -20.87
CA THR A 84 -7.83 -3.67 -20.51
C THR A 84 -8.61 -3.23 -19.27
N LEU A 85 -8.07 -2.31 -18.45
CA LEU A 85 -8.75 -1.84 -17.24
C LEU A 85 -9.93 -0.91 -17.57
N PRO A 86 -11.09 -1.07 -16.90
CA PRO A 86 -12.31 -0.29 -17.16
C PRO A 86 -12.10 1.22 -17.24
N PHE A 87 -11.32 1.74 -16.29
CA PHE A 87 -11.11 3.16 -16.07
C PHE A 87 -9.94 3.75 -16.86
N MET A 88 -9.24 2.92 -17.64
CA MET A 88 -8.17 3.38 -18.54
C MET A 88 -8.72 3.84 -19.89
N ALA A 89 -9.96 3.44 -20.23
CA ALA A 89 -10.64 3.90 -21.44
C ALA A 89 -10.92 5.41 -21.40
N THR A 90 -10.65 6.10 -22.50
CA THR A 90 -10.62 7.57 -22.62
C THR A 90 -12.01 8.21 -22.80
N SER A 91 -13.11 7.55 -22.47
CA SER A 91 -14.42 8.18 -22.62
C SER A 91 -14.59 9.29 -21.58
N VAL A 92 -14.70 10.52 -22.07
CA VAL A 92 -14.88 11.74 -21.25
C VAL A 92 -16.18 11.69 -20.42
N HIS A 93 -17.11 10.82 -20.82
CA HIS A 93 -18.45 10.66 -20.23
C HIS A 93 -18.66 9.30 -19.53
N ALA A 94 -17.61 8.63 -19.07
CA ALA A 94 -17.77 7.42 -18.27
C ALA A 94 -18.56 7.71 -16.98
N ARG A 95 -19.66 6.97 -16.75
CA ARG A 95 -20.45 7.05 -15.52
C ARG A 95 -19.57 6.83 -14.28
N PHE A 96 -18.71 5.82 -14.32
CA PHE A 96 -17.78 5.52 -13.23
C PHE A 96 -16.37 6.04 -13.55
N ARG A 97 -15.74 6.71 -12.58
CA ARG A 97 -14.36 7.20 -12.70
C ARG A 97 -13.56 6.99 -11.44
N GLU A 98 -12.28 6.71 -11.66
CA GLU A 98 -11.28 6.72 -10.59
C GLU A 98 -10.92 8.15 -10.21
N GLY A 99 -10.76 8.39 -8.91
CA GLY A 99 -10.36 9.67 -8.38
C GLY A 99 -9.53 9.58 -7.11
N LEU A 100 -8.95 10.71 -6.72
CA LEU A 100 -8.24 10.88 -5.45
C LEU A 100 -9.00 11.88 -4.59
N THR A 101 -9.31 11.52 -3.36
CA THR A 101 -9.98 12.41 -2.41
C THR A 101 -9.01 13.53 -2.01
N VAL A 102 -9.44 14.78 -2.15
CA VAL A 102 -8.63 15.97 -1.91
C VAL A 102 -9.31 16.87 -0.90
N ARG A 103 -8.52 17.63 -0.14
CA ARG A 103 -9.10 18.69 0.70
C ARG A 103 -9.59 19.82 -0.18
N MET A 104 -10.59 20.56 0.31
CA MET A 104 -10.91 21.86 -0.27
C MET A 104 -9.76 22.81 0.02
N GLY A 105 -8.82 22.83 -0.93
CA GLY A 105 -7.64 23.67 -0.98
C GLY A 105 -7.38 23.90 -2.46
N LYS A 106 -7.47 25.17 -2.86
CA LYS A 106 -7.54 25.68 -4.22
C LYS A 106 -6.67 24.92 -5.23
N ILE A 107 -7.26 24.65 -6.40
CA ILE A 107 -6.58 24.24 -7.65
C ILE A 107 -5.49 25.24 -8.09
N SER A 108 -5.35 26.39 -7.43
CA SER A 108 -4.26 27.34 -7.69
C SER A 108 -3.82 28.06 -6.42
N LYS A 109 -2.50 28.16 -6.27
CA LYS A 109 -1.70 28.97 -5.34
C LYS A 109 -1.33 28.32 -3.99
N PRO A 110 -0.05 28.40 -3.59
CA PRO A 110 0.41 27.92 -2.29
C PRO A 110 -0.24 28.78 -1.20
N LEU A 111 -0.98 28.14 -0.29
CA LEU A 111 -1.52 28.83 0.87
C LEU A 111 -0.36 29.30 1.74
N ASN A 112 -0.31 30.61 1.98
CA ASN A 112 0.43 31.19 3.10
C ASN A 112 0.10 30.40 4.37
N LYS A 113 1.16 30.06 5.12
CA LYS A 113 1.16 29.27 6.35
C LYS A 113 0.26 29.89 7.44
N SER A 114 -1.04 29.68 7.38
CA SER A 114 -1.92 29.83 8.54
C SER A 114 -1.72 28.60 9.44
N LYS A 115 -1.23 28.85 10.66
CA LYS A 115 -0.61 27.84 11.53
C LYS A 115 -1.56 26.90 12.27
N ASN A 116 -2.90 27.00 12.16
CA ASN A 116 -3.78 26.31 13.13
C ASN A 116 -4.94 25.47 12.56
N HIS A 117 -4.99 25.15 11.26
CA HIS A 117 -6.00 24.20 10.79
C HIS A 117 -5.49 22.76 10.90
N GLN A 118 -5.96 22.06 11.94
CA GLN A 118 -5.89 20.60 12.02
C GLN A 118 -6.34 20.03 10.66
N PRO A 119 -5.54 19.12 10.06
CA PRO A 119 -5.90 18.50 8.80
C PRO A 119 -7.30 17.88 8.89
N LEU A 120 -8.27 18.38 8.11
CA LEU A 120 -9.55 17.69 7.94
C LEU A 120 -9.25 16.25 7.51
N LYS A 121 -9.60 15.30 8.38
CA LYS A 121 -9.38 13.87 8.14
C LYS A 121 -10.25 13.40 6.97
N ASN A 122 -11.45 13.96 6.86
CA ASN A 122 -12.44 13.61 5.85
C ASN A 122 -12.71 14.78 4.89
N THR A 123 -13.16 14.46 3.68
CA THR A 123 -13.51 15.40 2.62
C THR A 123 -14.69 14.86 1.82
N ARG A 124 -15.35 15.75 1.09
CA ARG A 124 -16.35 15.43 0.06
C ARG A 124 -15.86 15.71 -1.36
N TYR A 125 -14.61 16.14 -1.52
CA TYR A 125 -14.09 16.54 -2.82
C TYR A 125 -13.17 15.47 -3.40
N VAL A 126 -13.37 15.16 -4.67
CA VAL A 126 -12.59 14.14 -5.39
C VAL A 126 -12.05 14.73 -6.68
N ASN A 127 -10.75 14.60 -6.90
CA ASN A 127 -10.14 14.85 -8.20
C ASN A 127 -10.35 13.63 -9.09
N ILE A 128 -11.21 13.75 -10.11
CA ILE A 128 -11.50 12.71 -11.12
C ILE A 128 -10.93 13.07 -12.51
N GLY A 129 -10.04 14.06 -12.60
CA GLY A 129 -9.44 14.52 -13.86
C GLY A 129 -10.24 15.59 -14.61
N TYR A 130 -11.36 16.06 -14.06
CA TYR A 130 -12.09 17.22 -14.57
C TYR A 130 -11.43 18.54 -14.15
N GLN A 131 -11.85 19.64 -14.80
CA GLN A 131 -11.38 21.00 -14.48
C GLN A 131 -11.73 21.41 -13.03
N LYS A 132 -12.84 20.90 -12.50
CA LYS A 132 -13.28 21.12 -11.13
C LYS A 132 -13.34 19.79 -10.40
N TYR A 133 -13.07 19.81 -9.09
CA TYR A 133 -13.28 18.64 -8.25
C TYR A 133 -14.75 18.27 -8.19
N LEU A 134 -15.03 16.97 -8.18
CA LEU A 134 -16.37 16.46 -7.96
C LEU A 134 -16.69 16.54 -6.47
N GLU A 135 -17.83 17.13 -6.12
CA GLU A 135 -18.36 17.14 -4.75
C GLU A 135 -19.31 15.96 -4.56
N LEU A 136 -19.02 15.12 -3.57
CA LEU A 136 -19.81 13.95 -3.20
C LEU A 136 -21.14 14.37 -2.54
N GLN A 137 -22.19 13.61 -2.82
CA GLN A 137 -23.52 13.84 -2.28
C GLN A 137 -23.77 12.99 -1.04
N GLY A 138 -23.95 13.64 0.11
CA GLY A 138 -24.34 12.97 1.36
C GLY A 138 -23.26 12.06 1.97
N GLN A 139 -22.02 12.11 1.49
CA GLN A 139 -20.93 11.26 1.94
C GLN A 139 -19.67 12.09 2.25
N GLN A 140 -18.93 11.67 3.27
CA GLN A 140 -17.56 12.12 3.51
C GLN A 140 -16.64 10.91 3.56
N VAL A 141 -15.44 11.05 2.99
CA VAL A 141 -14.44 10.00 2.89
C VAL A 141 -13.08 10.50 3.35
N PRO A 142 -12.17 9.63 3.81
CA PRO A 142 -10.83 10.03 4.21
C PRO A 142 -10.09 10.75 3.08
N THR A 143 -9.29 11.76 3.43
CA THR A 143 -8.45 12.50 2.47
C THR A 143 -7.26 11.69 1.96
N ASN A 144 -6.80 11.95 0.74
CA ASN A 144 -5.68 11.28 0.08
C ASN A 144 -5.87 9.77 -0.15
N VAL A 145 -7.10 9.35 -0.40
CA VAL A 145 -7.46 7.97 -0.70
C VAL A 145 -7.97 7.88 -2.14
N ARG A 146 -7.56 6.84 -2.85
CA ARG A 146 -8.07 6.53 -4.19
C ARG A 146 -9.46 5.91 -4.08
N VAL A 147 -10.40 6.39 -4.88
CA VAL A 147 -11.80 5.98 -4.86
C VAL A 147 -12.34 5.81 -6.27
N THR A 148 -13.30 4.92 -6.43
CA THR A 148 -14.16 4.85 -7.62
C THR A 148 -15.44 5.64 -7.34
N VAL A 149 -15.83 6.53 -8.25
CA VAL A 149 -16.98 7.43 -8.07
C VAL A 149 -17.96 7.25 -9.21
N ASP A 150 -19.24 7.10 -8.86
CA ASP A 150 -20.34 7.26 -9.80
C ASP A 150 -20.60 8.77 -9.99
N THR A 151 -20.36 9.25 -11.21
CA THR A 151 -20.46 10.67 -11.55
C THR A 151 -21.91 11.16 -11.69
N GLU A 152 -22.88 10.26 -11.85
CA GLU A 152 -24.31 10.59 -11.90
C GLU A 152 -24.87 10.76 -10.48
N THR A 153 -24.62 9.78 -9.62
CA THR A 153 -25.12 9.80 -8.23
C THR A 153 -24.21 10.57 -7.27
N LYS A 154 -22.98 10.90 -7.70
CA LYS A 154 -21.94 11.60 -6.92
C LYS A 154 -21.60 10.87 -5.62
N LYS A 155 -21.52 9.54 -5.66
CA LYS A 155 -21.19 8.69 -4.51
C LYS A 155 -19.96 7.85 -4.80
N VAL A 156 -19.19 7.56 -3.74
CA VAL A 156 -18.14 6.55 -3.82
C VAL A 156 -18.80 5.19 -3.84
N VAL A 157 -18.43 4.38 -4.83
CA VAL A 157 -18.94 3.02 -5.05
C VAL A 157 -17.79 2.02 -5.00
N SER A 158 -18.11 0.75 -4.80
CA SER A 158 -17.09 -0.29 -4.91
C SER A 158 -16.70 -0.52 -6.38
N PRO A 159 -15.44 -0.91 -6.69
CA PRO A 159 -15.08 -1.30 -8.05
C PRO A 159 -15.95 -2.45 -8.59
N LEU A 160 -16.33 -3.39 -7.71
CA LEU A 160 -17.22 -4.50 -8.06
C LEU A 160 -18.60 -4.02 -8.52
N GLU A 161 -19.16 -3.00 -7.87
CA GLU A 161 -20.41 -2.37 -8.28
C GLU A 161 -20.25 -1.58 -9.59
N ALA A 162 -19.19 -0.80 -9.71
CA ALA A 162 -18.94 0.08 -10.85
C ALA A 162 -18.71 -0.67 -12.17
N TYR A 163 -18.09 -1.86 -12.10
CA TYR A 163 -17.57 -2.55 -13.27
C TYR A 163 -18.12 -3.98 -13.41
N LYS A 164 -19.18 -4.32 -12.67
CA LYS A 164 -19.80 -5.65 -12.59
C LYS A 164 -20.09 -6.32 -13.93
N GLU A 165 -20.42 -5.52 -14.94
CA GLU A 165 -20.80 -5.99 -16.28
C GLU A 165 -19.59 -6.41 -17.13
N GLN A 166 -18.36 -6.18 -16.66
CA GLN A 166 -17.16 -6.58 -17.39
C GLN A 166 -16.83 -8.04 -17.13
N VAL A 167 -16.82 -8.84 -18.19
CA VAL A 167 -16.55 -10.28 -18.17
C VAL A 167 -15.21 -10.63 -18.84
N GLY A 168 -14.66 -11.81 -18.51
CA GLY A 168 -13.42 -12.32 -19.11
C GLY A 168 -12.18 -11.51 -18.72
N ALA A 169 -11.21 -11.35 -19.62
CA ALA A 169 -9.99 -10.55 -19.37
C ALA A 169 -10.24 -9.07 -19.01
N LYS A 170 -11.49 -8.60 -19.13
CA LYS A 170 -11.93 -7.25 -18.76
C LYS A 170 -12.53 -7.16 -17.35
N SER A 171 -12.75 -8.28 -16.65
CA SER A 171 -13.32 -8.29 -15.29
C SER A 171 -12.33 -7.85 -14.20
N SER A 172 -11.05 -7.68 -14.55
CA SER A 172 -10.06 -7.14 -13.62
C SER A 172 -10.22 -5.62 -13.53
N TYR A 173 -10.50 -5.15 -12.32
CA TYR A 173 -10.57 -3.72 -12.00
C TYR A 173 -9.19 -3.18 -11.56
N GLY A 174 -8.10 -3.84 -11.96
CA GLY A 174 -6.74 -3.49 -11.63
C GLY A 174 -6.17 -4.27 -10.45
N TYR A 175 -5.10 -3.75 -9.86
CA TYR A 175 -4.41 -4.33 -8.72
C TYR A 175 -3.98 -3.26 -7.71
N HIS A 176 -3.72 -3.70 -6.49
CA HIS A 176 -3.11 -2.90 -5.44
C HIS A 176 -1.64 -3.29 -5.28
N VAL A 177 -0.80 -2.30 -4.98
CA VAL A 177 0.61 -2.52 -4.65
C VAL A 177 0.78 -2.37 -3.15
N ARG A 178 1.27 -3.42 -2.49
CA ARG A 178 1.58 -3.44 -1.06
C ARG A 178 3.04 -3.81 -0.87
N ILE A 179 3.72 -3.09 0.03
CA ILE A 179 5.07 -3.42 0.46
C ILE A 179 4.93 -4.10 1.82
N ALA A 180 5.28 -5.39 1.88
CA ALA A 180 5.45 -6.10 3.14
C ALA A 180 6.84 -5.80 3.69
N LYS A 181 6.93 -5.43 4.98
CA LYS A 181 8.20 -5.09 5.62
C LYS A 181 8.89 -6.30 6.23
N THR A 182 8.09 -7.28 6.63
CA THR A 182 8.55 -8.54 7.20
C THR A 182 7.89 -9.69 6.46
N PHE A 183 8.46 -10.87 6.59
CA PHE A 183 7.89 -12.08 5.98
C PHE A 183 6.46 -12.35 6.47
N SER A 184 6.22 -12.28 7.78
CA SER A 184 4.88 -12.45 8.38
C SER A 184 3.86 -11.47 7.85
N SER A 185 4.25 -10.22 7.59
CA SER A 185 3.39 -9.17 7.04
C SER A 185 2.88 -9.49 5.64
N ILE A 186 3.55 -10.38 4.89
CA ILE A 186 3.02 -10.91 3.62
C ILE A 186 1.64 -11.55 3.87
N PHE A 187 1.50 -12.33 4.94
CA PHE A 187 0.30 -13.11 5.26
C PHE A 187 -0.68 -12.34 6.15
N THR A 188 -0.19 -11.69 7.21
CA THR A 188 -1.03 -11.06 8.24
C THR A 188 -1.66 -9.74 7.80
N GLU A 189 -1.07 -9.05 6.82
CA GLU A 189 -1.58 -7.79 6.25
C GLU A 189 -2.24 -8.01 4.88
N SER A 190 -2.85 -9.19 4.68
CA SER A 190 -3.66 -9.47 3.49
C SER A 190 -4.81 -8.46 3.37
N SER A 191 -5.15 -8.08 2.13
CA SER A 191 -6.31 -7.23 1.85
C SER A 191 -7.63 -7.99 1.91
N TYR A 192 -7.57 -9.32 2.02
CA TYR A 192 -8.73 -10.18 2.19
C TYR A 192 -9.00 -10.39 3.68
N LYS A 193 -10.27 -10.27 4.08
CA LYS A 193 -10.69 -10.40 5.48
C LYS A 193 -10.28 -11.74 6.09
N ASP A 194 -10.41 -12.81 5.30
CA ASP A 194 -10.12 -14.18 5.72
C ASP A 194 -8.70 -14.62 5.31
N GLY A 195 -7.87 -13.68 4.83
CA GLY A 195 -6.52 -13.97 4.37
C GLY A 195 -6.47 -14.69 3.02
N TYR A 196 -5.33 -15.33 2.77
CA TYR A 196 -5.14 -16.18 1.60
C TYR A 196 -5.60 -17.60 1.91
N SER A 197 -6.37 -18.19 1.00
CA SER A 197 -6.86 -19.56 1.16
C SER A 197 -5.80 -20.60 0.82
N GLN A 198 -4.83 -20.24 -0.04
CA GLN A 198 -3.68 -21.07 -0.38
C GLN A 198 -2.45 -20.19 -0.68
N SER A 199 -1.28 -20.59 -0.20
CA SER A 199 0.02 -20.05 -0.56
C SER A 199 0.76 -21.02 -1.50
N ILE A 200 1.23 -20.49 -2.63
CA ILE A 200 1.79 -21.26 -3.73
C ILE A 200 3.19 -20.74 -3.97
N TYR A 201 4.18 -21.64 -3.88
CA TYR A 201 5.56 -21.31 -4.21
C TYR A 201 5.86 -21.56 -5.68
N ILE A 202 6.59 -20.62 -6.29
CA ILE A 202 7.11 -20.73 -7.66
C ILE A 202 8.57 -20.30 -7.63
N ASN A 203 9.49 -21.24 -7.88
CA ASN A 203 10.90 -20.92 -7.99
C ASN A 203 11.11 -20.00 -9.21
N SER A 204 11.72 -18.83 -8.98
CA SER A 204 12.01 -17.88 -10.04
C SER A 204 13.26 -17.05 -9.75
N GLY A 205 13.96 -16.66 -10.81
CA GLY A 205 15.22 -15.93 -10.73
C GLY A 205 16.41 -16.79 -10.28
N ASP A 206 16.23 -18.11 -10.13
CA ASP A 206 17.29 -19.05 -9.75
C ASP A 206 17.95 -19.69 -10.98
N TYR A 207 19.14 -19.19 -11.36
CA TYR A 207 19.89 -19.64 -12.55
C TYR A 207 20.96 -20.69 -12.26
N PHE A 208 21.33 -20.85 -10.99
CA PHE A 208 22.49 -21.67 -10.59
C PHE A 208 22.09 -22.97 -9.92
N HIS A 209 20.79 -23.30 -9.92
CA HIS A 209 20.22 -24.58 -9.52
C HIS A 209 20.91 -25.19 -8.31
N LYS A 210 20.67 -24.59 -7.14
CA LYS A 210 20.89 -25.37 -5.91
C LYS A 210 19.70 -26.29 -5.79
N ASP A 211 19.94 -27.60 -5.85
CA ASP A 211 18.92 -28.65 -5.69
C ASP A 211 18.22 -28.52 -4.32
N VAL A 212 17.26 -27.61 -4.22
CA VAL A 212 16.35 -27.53 -3.09
C VAL A 212 15.14 -28.38 -3.45
N LYS A 213 15.12 -29.61 -2.94
CA LYS A 213 13.93 -30.47 -3.03
C LYS A 213 12.96 -30.08 -1.92
N LEU A 214 11.85 -29.47 -2.30
CA LEU A 214 10.75 -29.15 -1.40
C LEU A 214 9.75 -30.31 -1.41
N ASP A 215 9.41 -30.80 -0.22
CA ASP A 215 8.37 -31.81 -0.04
C ASP A 215 7.00 -31.11 0.09
N LEU A 216 6.54 -30.55 -1.03
CA LEU A 216 5.25 -29.86 -1.15
C LEU A 216 4.44 -30.48 -2.28
N PRO A 217 3.11 -30.59 -2.13
CA PRO A 217 2.27 -31.11 -3.19
C PRO A 217 2.21 -30.14 -4.37
N SER A 218 2.02 -30.69 -5.57
CA SER A 218 1.67 -29.89 -6.75
C SER A 218 0.37 -29.11 -6.50
N PHE A 219 0.31 -27.89 -7.03
CA PHE A 219 -0.87 -27.05 -6.90
C PHE A 219 -2.13 -27.72 -7.48
N GLU A 220 -3.19 -27.72 -6.66
CA GLU A 220 -4.55 -28.06 -7.07
C GLU A 220 -5.53 -27.01 -6.52
N LEU A 221 -6.43 -26.54 -7.37
CA LEU A 221 -7.43 -25.57 -6.95
C LEU A 221 -8.49 -26.26 -6.08
N LYS A 222 -8.50 -25.92 -4.78
CA LYS A 222 -9.56 -26.35 -3.86
C LYS A 222 -10.89 -25.69 -4.29
N ASN A 223 -11.95 -26.50 -4.42
CA ASN A 223 -13.28 -26.06 -4.89
C ASN A 223 -13.76 -24.76 -4.22
N GLY A 224 -14.16 -23.77 -5.02
CA GLY A 224 -14.78 -22.52 -4.55
C GLY A 224 -14.04 -21.26 -4.99
N ASN A 225 -14.45 -20.11 -4.45
CA ASN A 225 -13.72 -18.85 -4.60
C ASN A 225 -12.46 -18.89 -3.72
N ALA A 226 -11.27 -18.81 -4.34
CA ALA A 226 -10.00 -18.88 -3.65
C ALA A 226 -9.24 -17.55 -3.72
N ASN A 227 -8.64 -17.15 -2.58
CA ASN A 227 -7.70 -16.02 -2.51
C ASN A 227 -6.28 -16.61 -2.51
N LEU A 228 -5.67 -16.70 -3.69
CA LEU A 228 -4.36 -17.32 -3.83
C LEU A 228 -3.24 -16.31 -3.57
N LEU A 229 -2.20 -16.73 -2.85
CA LEU A 229 -0.92 -16.01 -2.74
C LEU A 229 0.14 -16.75 -3.53
N LEU A 230 0.69 -16.12 -4.57
CA LEU A 230 1.80 -16.66 -5.35
C LEU A 230 3.10 -16.01 -4.86
N LEU A 231 4.06 -16.83 -4.43
CA LEU A 231 5.38 -16.42 -3.97
C LEU A 231 6.40 -16.74 -5.07
N LEU A 232 6.82 -15.72 -5.81
CA LEU A 232 7.77 -15.83 -6.91
C LEU A 232 9.14 -15.30 -6.48
N CYS A 233 10.04 -16.22 -6.11
CA CYS A 233 11.42 -15.88 -5.72
C CYS A 233 12.30 -17.13 -5.67
N LYS A 234 13.61 -16.93 -5.47
CA LYS A 234 14.52 -18.00 -5.09
C LYS A 234 14.16 -18.52 -3.71
N PHE A 235 14.27 -19.83 -3.50
CA PHE A 235 13.97 -20.41 -2.21
C PHE A 235 14.87 -19.85 -1.10
N ASN A 236 16.17 -19.65 -1.38
CA ASN A 236 17.10 -19.09 -0.41
C ASN A 236 16.74 -17.66 0.02
N ASP A 237 16.16 -16.85 -0.87
CA ASP A 237 15.73 -15.49 -0.53
C ASP A 237 14.46 -15.54 0.35
N LEU A 238 13.58 -16.50 0.08
CA LEU A 238 12.37 -16.76 0.87
C LEU A 238 12.72 -17.24 2.28
N ASP A 239 13.60 -18.25 2.39
CA ASP A 239 14.09 -18.76 3.67
C ASP A 239 14.85 -17.67 4.42
N TYR A 240 15.71 -16.91 3.75
CA TYR A 240 16.39 -15.78 4.38
C TYR A 240 15.39 -14.78 4.99
N ALA A 241 14.35 -14.38 4.24
CA ALA A 241 13.32 -13.47 4.74
C ALA A 241 12.55 -14.06 5.94
N PHE A 242 12.25 -15.35 5.90
CA PHE A 242 11.66 -16.09 7.03
C PHE A 242 12.58 -16.06 8.27
N GLN A 243 13.87 -16.37 8.11
CA GLN A 243 14.84 -16.37 9.22
C GLN A 243 14.99 -14.98 9.85
N GLN A 244 14.94 -13.90 9.07
CA GLN A 244 14.98 -12.53 9.61
C GLN A 244 13.77 -12.22 10.49
N ASP A 245 12.62 -12.81 10.20
CA ASP A 245 11.36 -12.59 10.92
C ASP A 245 11.04 -13.68 11.95
N ARG A 246 11.91 -14.66 12.12
CA ARG A 246 11.68 -15.87 12.93
C ARG A 246 11.23 -15.59 14.37
N LYS A 247 11.69 -14.49 14.97
CA LYS A 247 11.29 -14.07 16.32
C LYS A 247 9.79 -13.77 16.44
N ASN A 248 9.15 -13.41 15.35
CA ASN A 248 7.72 -13.11 15.28
C ASN A 248 6.89 -14.34 14.85
N LEU A 249 7.54 -15.44 14.47
CA LEU A 249 6.94 -16.66 13.90
C LEU A 249 7.04 -17.83 14.90
N GLY A 250 6.47 -17.62 16.09
CA GLY A 250 6.56 -18.58 17.19
C GLY A 250 6.05 -19.97 16.81
N GLY A 251 6.85 -21.00 17.10
CA GLY A 251 6.48 -22.41 16.89
C GLY A 251 6.66 -22.93 15.47
N ILE A 252 7.15 -22.10 14.53
CA ILE A 252 7.40 -22.49 13.14
C ILE A 252 8.91 -22.62 12.92
N GLU A 253 9.35 -23.76 12.40
CA GLU A 253 10.78 -24.06 12.24
C GLU A 253 11.27 -23.77 10.83
N LYS A 254 10.40 -23.96 9.84
CA LYS A 254 10.72 -23.97 8.42
C LYS A 254 9.78 -23.08 7.61
N VAL A 255 10.31 -22.49 6.54
CA VAL A 255 9.51 -21.61 5.66
C VAL A 255 8.47 -22.39 4.86
N GLU A 256 8.73 -23.67 4.61
CA GLU A 256 7.84 -24.62 3.94
C GLU A 256 6.52 -24.80 4.67
N GLU A 257 6.48 -24.61 6.00
CA GLU A 257 5.25 -24.65 6.80
C GLU A 257 4.28 -23.50 6.45
N PHE A 258 4.75 -22.47 5.74
CA PHE A 258 3.92 -21.38 5.20
C PHE A 258 3.43 -21.62 3.77
N LEU A 259 3.78 -22.76 3.15
CA LEU A 259 3.51 -23.07 1.75
C LEU A 259 2.52 -24.23 1.67
N ASP A 260 1.41 -24.04 0.96
CA ASP A 260 0.45 -25.11 0.73
C ASP A 260 0.84 -25.99 -0.45
N SER A 261 1.46 -25.41 -1.48
CA SER A 261 1.77 -26.12 -2.73
C SER A 261 2.86 -25.45 -3.56
N ILE A 262 3.31 -26.17 -4.59
CA ILE A 262 4.25 -25.67 -5.59
C ILE A 262 3.65 -25.69 -7.00
N VAL A 263 3.98 -24.69 -7.81
CA VAL A 263 3.80 -24.75 -9.28
C VAL A 263 5.16 -24.84 -9.92
N GLU A 264 5.47 -26.01 -10.46
CA GLU A 264 6.70 -26.21 -11.23
C GLU A 264 6.65 -25.38 -12.51
N ILE A 265 7.75 -24.70 -12.84
CA ILE A 265 7.95 -23.99 -14.10
C ILE A 265 9.33 -24.35 -14.66
N PRO A 266 9.64 -24.05 -15.93
CA PRO A 266 10.98 -24.27 -16.45
C PRO A 266 12.04 -23.59 -15.57
N GLU A 267 13.16 -24.26 -15.45
CA GLU A 267 14.32 -23.84 -14.68
C GLU A 267 15.02 -22.62 -15.29
N GLY A 268 15.69 -21.80 -14.47
CA GLY A 268 16.51 -20.67 -14.93
C GLY A 268 15.69 -19.49 -15.45
N VAL A 269 14.38 -19.47 -15.16
CA VAL A 269 13.46 -18.45 -15.65
C VAL A 269 13.51 -17.20 -14.78
N ARG A 270 13.51 -16.03 -15.42
CA ARG A 270 13.48 -14.72 -14.74
C ARG A 270 12.15 -14.51 -14.04
N VAL A 271 12.10 -13.66 -13.02
CA VAL A 271 10.89 -13.45 -12.20
C VAL A 271 9.71 -12.97 -13.05
N GLU A 272 9.94 -12.08 -14.03
CA GLU A 272 8.90 -11.59 -14.93
C GLU A 272 8.29 -12.68 -15.82
N ASP A 273 9.12 -13.59 -16.31
CA ASP A 273 8.72 -14.69 -17.19
C ASP A 273 8.02 -15.78 -16.35
N ALA A 274 8.54 -16.06 -15.16
CA ALA A 274 7.96 -16.99 -14.19
C ALA A 274 6.54 -16.59 -13.78
N CYS A 275 6.30 -15.29 -13.59
CA CYS A 275 4.97 -14.75 -13.30
C CYS A 275 3.96 -15.12 -14.38
N LEU A 276 4.31 -14.93 -15.65
CA LEU A 276 3.41 -15.23 -16.77
C LEU A 276 3.16 -16.74 -16.91
N ILE A 277 4.21 -17.56 -16.78
CA ILE A 277 4.08 -19.02 -16.86
C ILE A 277 3.21 -19.55 -15.73
N ALA A 278 3.46 -19.12 -14.49
CA ALA A 278 2.71 -19.54 -13.32
C ALA A 278 1.24 -19.17 -13.42
N LEU A 279 0.94 -17.91 -13.77
CA LEU A 279 -0.45 -17.46 -13.96
C LEU A 279 -1.16 -18.25 -15.05
N THR A 280 -0.48 -18.59 -16.15
CA THR A 280 -1.05 -19.40 -17.23
C THR A 280 -1.35 -20.83 -16.79
N LYS A 281 -0.46 -21.44 -16.00
CA LYS A 281 -0.68 -22.79 -15.45
C LYS A 281 -1.87 -22.80 -14.49
N ILE A 282 -1.90 -21.84 -13.56
CA ILE A 282 -2.96 -21.72 -12.54
C ILE A 282 -4.31 -21.40 -13.20
N SER A 283 -4.37 -20.55 -14.24
CA SER A 283 -5.63 -20.23 -14.92
C SER A 283 -6.26 -21.41 -15.68
N ASN A 284 -5.46 -22.43 -15.97
CA ASN A 284 -5.88 -23.63 -16.69
C ASN A 284 -6.06 -24.86 -15.77
N SER A 285 -5.87 -24.69 -14.45
CA SER A 285 -6.08 -25.72 -13.43
C SER A 285 -7.51 -25.68 -12.92
#